data_AF-A0A5N5M4Z9-F1
#
_entry.id   AF-A0A5N5M4Z9-F1
#
_cell.length_a   1.000
_cell.length_b   1.000
_cell.length_c   1.000
_cell.angle_alpha   90.00
_cell.angle_beta   90.00
_cell.angle_gamma   90.00
#
_symmetry.space_group_name_H-M   'P 1'
#
loop_
_entity.id
_entity.type
_entity.pdbx_description
1 polymer ?
#
loop_
_entity_poly.entity_id
_entity_poly.type
_entity_poly.pdbx_seq_one_letter_code
_entity_poly.pdbx_strand_id
1 'polypeptide(L)'
;MRTSLLSTRSRRRNSVLISSREGTTWLYFENGYWHRELIGIGEPKEAGQSATSESPGSGDAWGAGGADGGAIGSDPFGYIATLDPFHGIAVGVYTKVDRGIKDTKWKRQVLDVYGTPAQLQKTGDGPGHYIVCGDFDGDGEDEFLLSLFGPVDRDDNGELVPVSLLPSLKGIMYYKAIDSSKGLFAKWRIAEESSARIAVGNFGGNGNLDIISISYNVARYYEEPNPVVTLHLNKTPKPKAQVTANPIVPTVWDNEGLVYLSLPKEVSSSQSLSLIEVANYALSVEIHPPGSKMPIDTDEGIRVLYGSVADTNGIRTALRGPAFPTIASTTSDDSTLSADADHGAIVLRLTPINDTEEGEWASADKVPVRTTFDTSGLGFELPPLKFTKVEDLWWGEPFKGLDFYNMSGFHFRCLHDKIHIAHLQFWTAGTNVNCGVHNHSNEIFQEIHICLSAGTGDGGMSRLQDEYEDTPPEKIPDSDESKFDHIPLPELYEHGGLWYRDSYDEAVRGKNDVVNYPWHKWQAGSGSNVDVWLALEFNPDLDLADNSFAQVAGRLPVRRRHQF
;
A
#
# COMPACT_ATOMS: atom_id res chain seq x y z
N MET A 1 -15.82 -13.59 25.36
CA MET A 1 -15.51 -13.46 26.81
C MET A 1 -14.29 -14.31 27.11
N ARG A 2 -13.08 -13.74 27.05
CA ARG A 2 -11.87 -14.39 27.54
C ARG A 2 -11.51 -13.72 28.86
N THR A 3 -11.50 -14.48 29.94
CA THR A 3 -10.83 -14.13 31.20
C THR A 3 -9.39 -14.63 31.09
N SER A 4 -8.43 -13.75 30.83
CA SER A 4 -7.01 -14.14 30.78
C SER A 4 -6.56 -14.63 32.16
N LEU A 5 -6.10 -15.87 32.32
CA LEU A 5 -5.68 -16.44 33.61
C LEU A 5 -4.16 -16.31 33.82
N LEU A 6 -3.64 -15.08 33.86
CA LEU A 6 -2.31 -14.78 34.42
C LEU A 6 -2.31 -14.68 35.96
N SER A 7 -1.79 -15.72 36.61
CA SER A 7 -1.62 -15.82 38.05
C SER A 7 -0.51 -14.89 38.57
N THR A 8 -0.88 -13.72 39.10
CA THR A 8 -0.30 -13.11 40.31
C THR A 8 -1.27 -12.08 40.91
N ARG A 9 -1.33 -12.01 42.24
CA ARG A 9 -2.32 -11.28 43.06
C ARG A 9 -2.32 -9.75 42.85
N SER A 10 -3.05 -9.25 41.84
CA SER A 10 -3.65 -7.91 41.88
C SER A 10 -5.15 -8.04 41.59
N ARG A 11 -5.99 -7.20 42.21
CA ARG A 11 -7.45 -7.22 42.04
C ARG A 11 -7.77 -6.97 40.57
N ARG A 12 -8.10 -8.02 39.82
CA ARG A 12 -8.49 -7.91 38.42
C ARG A 12 -9.78 -7.11 38.31
N ARG A 13 -9.72 -6.00 37.57
CA ARG A 13 -10.93 -5.33 37.08
C ARG A 13 -11.57 -6.25 36.05
N ASN A 14 -12.84 -6.58 36.24
CA ASN A 14 -13.62 -7.14 35.14
C ASN A 14 -13.91 -5.98 34.18
N SER A 15 -13.53 -6.13 32.93
CA SER A 15 -13.78 -5.13 31.90
C SER A 15 -14.14 -5.75 30.57
N VAL A 16 -14.76 -4.96 29.71
CA VAL A 16 -15.22 -5.34 28.37
C VAL A 16 -14.88 -4.22 27.41
N LEU A 17 -14.28 -4.56 26.27
CA LEU A 17 -14.26 -3.69 25.10
C LEU A 17 -15.50 -3.97 24.24
N ILE A 18 -16.19 -2.91 23.85
CA ILE A 18 -17.40 -2.97 23.02
C ILE A 18 -17.16 -2.17 21.75
N SER A 19 -17.34 -2.84 20.61
CA SER A 19 -17.38 -2.22 19.28
C SER A 19 -18.83 -2.09 18.83
N SER A 20 -19.20 -0.90 18.37
CA SER A 20 -20.55 -0.59 17.89
C SER A 20 -20.54 0.63 16.97
N ARG A 21 -21.71 1.11 16.55
CA ARG A 21 -21.88 2.40 15.86
C ARG A 21 -21.41 3.61 16.68
N GLU A 22 -21.23 3.49 18.00
CA GLU A 22 -20.61 4.54 18.82
C GLU A 22 -19.07 4.55 18.70
N GLY A 23 -18.50 3.54 18.04
CA GLY A 23 -17.07 3.26 17.99
C GLY A 23 -16.64 2.20 19.01
N THR A 24 -15.42 2.34 19.53
CA THR A 24 -14.83 1.43 20.52
C THR A 24 -14.93 2.04 21.92
N THR A 25 -15.56 1.32 22.84
CA THR A 25 -15.80 1.76 24.23
C THR A 25 -15.30 0.74 25.23
N TRP A 26 -14.61 1.21 26.27
CA TRP A 26 -14.19 0.41 27.41
C TRP A 26 -15.20 0.54 28.55
N LEU A 27 -15.77 -0.59 28.97
CA LEU A 27 -16.60 -0.68 30.17
C LEU A 27 -15.84 -1.44 31.26
N TYR A 28 -15.77 -0.89 32.45
CA TYR A 28 -15.14 -1.57 33.59
C TYR A 28 -15.89 -1.31 34.89
N PHE A 29 -15.84 -2.30 35.79
CA PHE A 29 -16.47 -2.20 37.10
C PHE A 29 -15.44 -1.85 38.17
N GLU A 30 -15.60 -0.70 38.82
CA GLU A 30 -14.71 -0.22 39.87
C GLU A 30 -15.49 0.49 40.98
N ASN A 31 -15.14 0.20 42.24
CA ASN A 31 -15.73 0.79 43.43
C ASN A 31 -17.27 0.68 43.53
N GLY A 32 -17.85 -0.40 43.00
CA GLY A 32 -19.30 -0.65 43.05
C GLY A 32 -20.10 -0.05 41.90
N TYR A 33 -19.43 0.60 40.92
CA TYR A 33 -20.08 1.26 39.78
C TYR A 33 -19.46 0.80 38.46
N TRP A 34 -20.28 0.81 37.41
CA TRP A 34 -19.81 0.69 36.03
C TRP A 34 -19.31 2.04 35.54
N HIS A 35 -18.15 2.03 34.91
CA HIS A 35 -17.55 3.18 34.24
C HIS A 35 -17.55 2.93 32.74
N ARG A 36 -17.70 4.02 31.97
CA ARG A 36 -17.71 4.00 30.51
C ARG A 36 -16.68 5.00 30.01
N GLU A 37 -15.75 4.53 29.18
CA GLU A 37 -14.72 5.35 28.55
C GLU A 37 -14.74 5.12 27.04
N LEU A 38 -15.00 6.20 26.27
CA LEU A 38 -14.94 6.13 24.81
C LEU A 38 -13.46 6.19 24.38
N ILE A 39 -12.99 5.14 23.72
CA ILE A 39 -11.63 5.08 23.16
C ILE A 39 -11.57 5.89 21.86
N GLY A 40 -12.56 5.70 21.00
CA GLY A 40 -12.70 6.49 19.78
C GLY A 40 -13.91 6.08 18.96
N ILE A 41 -14.29 6.93 18.02
CA ILE A 41 -15.54 6.80 17.27
C ILE A 41 -15.48 5.81 16.10
N GLY A 42 -14.30 5.26 15.76
CA GLY A 42 -14.13 4.37 14.60
C GLY A 42 -14.32 5.12 13.27
N GLU A 43 -14.95 4.45 12.30
CA GLU A 43 -15.33 5.04 11.01
C GLU A 43 -16.38 6.14 11.23
N PRO A 44 -16.17 7.37 10.71
CA PRO A 44 -17.14 8.45 10.85
C PRO A 44 -18.46 8.16 10.12
N LYS A 45 -19.56 8.66 10.69
CA LYS A 45 -20.86 8.63 10.03
C LYS A 45 -20.90 9.65 8.88
N GLU A 46 -21.29 9.22 7.68
CA GLU A 46 -21.54 10.10 6.54
C GLU A 46 -22.98 10.62 6.49
N ALA A 47 -23.19 11.73 5.78
CA ALA A 47 -24.49 12.41 5.71
C ALA A 47 -25.59 11.55 5.08
N GLY A 48 -25.23 10.62 4.18
CA GLY A 48 -26.17 9.71 3.51
C GLY A 48 -26.64 8.54 4.37
N GLN A 49 -25.94 8.22 5.47
CA GLN A 49 -26.18 6.99 6.22
C GLN A 49 -27.32 7.14 7.22
N SER A 50 -28.19 6.13 7.31
CA SER A 50 -29.31 6.10 8.26
C SER A 50 -29.07 5.15 9.43
N ALA A 51 -29.41 5.60 10.64
CA ALA A 51 -29.41 4.74 11.82
C ALA A 51 -30.49 3.66 11.78
N THR A 52 -31.52 3.86 10.97
CA THR A 52 -32.64 2.93 10.80
C THR A 52 -32.56 2.18 9.48
N SER A 53 -31.43 2.23 8.76
CA SER A 53 -31.29 1.43 7.56
C SER A 53 -31.33 -0.05 7.92
N GLU A 54 -32.25 -0.77 7.30
CA GLU A 54 -32.41 -2.22 7.40
C GLU A 54 -31.75 -2.95 6.23
N SER A 55 -31.26 -2.21 5.22
CA SER A 55 -30.51 -2.78 4.08
C SER A 55 -29.04 -3.01 4.48
N PRO A 56 -28.55 -4.26 4.37
CA PRO A 56 -27.19 -4.62 4.77
C PRO A 56 -26.21 -4.23 3.66
N GLY A 57 -25.72 -3.00 3.67
CA GLY A 57 -24.48 -2.64 3.02
C GLY A 57 -23.63 -1.86 4.01
N SER A 58 -22.29 -1.99 3.94
CA SER A 58 -21.34 -1.22 4.73
C SER A 58 -21.57 0.29 4.59
N GLY A 59 -22.22 0.73 3.50
CA GLY A 59 -22.66 2.11 3.33
C GLY A 59 -23.69 2.62 4.31
N ASP A 60 -24.29 1.79 5.16
CA ASP A 60 -25.09 2.25 6.30
C ASP A 60 -24.46 1.92 7.66
N ALA A 61 -23.21 1.46 7.67
CA ALA A 61 -22.42 1.19 8.86
C ALA A 61 -21.37 2.29 9.08
N TRP A 62 -21.17 2.61 10.35
CA TRP A 62 -20.09 3.47 10.85
C TRP A 62 -19.71 2.96 12.24
N GLY A 63 -18.71 3.55 12.87
CA GLY A 63 -18.22 3.07 14.16
C GLY A 63 -17.18 1.97 14.00
N ALA A 64 -17.26 0.97 14.88
CA ALA A 64 -16.36 -0.19 14.90
C ALA A 64 -17.17 -1.50 14.85
N GLY A 65 -16.72 -2.46 14.03
CA GLY A 65 -17.28 -3.80 13.92
C GLY A 65 -16.61 -4.82 14.84
N GLY A 66 -15.33 -4.64 15.15
CA GLY A 66 -14.59 -5.49 16.08
C GLY A 66 -13.39 -4.77 16.68
N ALA A 67 -12.98 -5.18 17.88
CA ALA A 67 -11.78 -4.68 18.54
C ALA A 67 -11.20 -5.70 19.51
N ASP A 68 -9.88 -5.68 19.67
CA ASP A 68 -9.18 -6.43 20.72
C ASP A 68 -7.97 -5.64 21.25
N GLY A 69 -7.60 -5.88 22.51
CA GLY A 69 -6.47 -5.21 23.16
C GLY A 69 -5.17 -5.98 22.94
N GLY A 70 -4.14 -5.31 22.44
CA GLY A 70 -2.79 -5.89 22.28
C GLY A 70 -1.85 -5.42 23.39
N ALA A 71 -1.18 -6.38 24.03
CA ALA A 71 -0.15 -6.12 25.01
C ALA A 71 1.16 -5.68 24.36
N ILE A 72 1.86 -4.73 24.99
CA ILE A 72 3.24 -4.36 24.63
C ILE A 72 4.06 -4.35 25.92
N GLY A 73 5.00 -5.30 26.04
CA GLY A 73 5.77 -5.51 27.27
C GLY A 73 4.87 -5.74 28.49
N SER A 74 4.93 -4.84 29.48
CA SER A 74 4.12 -4.96 30.70
C SER A 74 2.74 -4.30 30.62
N ASP A 75 2.43 -3.59 29.53
CA ASP A 75 1.17 -2.90 29.35
C ASP A 75 0.17 -3.82 28.61
N PRO A 76 -0.87 -4.36 29.29
CA PRO A 76 -1.82 -5.28 28.68
C PRO A 76 -2.77 -4.61 27.67
N PHE A 77 -2.73 -3.29 27.56
CA PHE A 77 -3.46 -2.50 26.56
C PHE A 77 -2.48 -1.49 25.94
N GLY A 78 -1.36 -1.97 25.40
CA GLY A 78 -0.38 -1.13 24.70
C GLY A 78 -0.99 -0.46 23.47
N TYR A 79 -1.83 -1.21 22.74
CA TYR A 79 -2.68 -0.71 21.66
C TYR A 79 -4.03 -1.44 21.65
N ILE A 80 -4.99 -0.94 20.86
CA ILE A 80 -6.27 -1.62 20.59
C ILE A 80 -6.42 -1.73 19.07
N ALA A 81 -6.39 -2.95 18.53
CA ALA A 81 -6.67 -3.19 17.11
C ALA A 81 -8.18 -3.12 16.86
N THR A 82 -8.59 -2.54 15.72
CA THR A 82 -9.98 -2.41 15.33
C THR A 82 -10.22 -2.76 13.87
N LEU A 83 -11.42 -3.28 13.62
CA LEU A 83 -12.00 -3.44 12.30
C LEU A 83 -13.23 -2.55 12.24
N ASP A 84 -13.21 -1.59 11.32
CA ASP A 84 -14.20 -0.53 11.21
C ASP A 84 -14.83 -0.52 9.81
N PRO A 85 -16.16 -0.37 9.68
CA PRO A 85 -17.22 -0.55 10.67
C PRO A 85 -17.67 -2.03 10.75
N PHE A 86 -18.97 -2.29 10.97
CA PHE A 86 -19.55 -3.64 10.86
C PHE A 86 -19.27 -4.24 9.49
N HIS A 87 -18.74 -5.47 9.47
CA HIS A 87 -18.24 -6.15 8.27
C HIS A 87 -17.39 -5.20 7.41
N GLY A 88 -16.43 -4.58 8.09
CA GLY A 88 -15.76 -3.38 7.61
C GLY A 88 -14.67 -3.64 6.58
N ILE A 89 -14.21 -2.53 6.03
CA ILE A 89 -13.08 -2.46 5.11
C ILE A 89 -11.82 -1.94 5.80
N ALA A 90 -11.95 -1.14 6.86
CA ALA A 90 -10.81 -0.43 7.44
C ALA A 90 -10.28 -1.16 8.67
N VAL A 91 -8.99 -1.47 8.67
CA VAL A 91 -8.28 -1.95 9.84
C VAL A 91 -7.49 -0.81 10.43
N GLY A 92 -7.61 -0.63 11.73
CA GLY A 92 -6.92 0.43 12.44
C GLY A 92 -6.40 -0.01 13.79
N VAL A 93 -5.65 0.89 14.41
CA VAL A 93 -5.21 0.77 15.80
C VAL A 93 -5.47 2.06 16.54
N TYR A 94 -5.86 1.95 17.79
CA TYR A 94 -5.78 3.02 18.76
C TYR A 94 -4.48 2.86 19.56
N THR A 95 -3.72 3.94 19.61
CA THR A 95 -2.45 4.02 20.33
C THR A 95 -2.54 5.14 21.36
N LYS A 96 -1.88 4.97 22.51
CA LYS A 96 -1.90 5.98 23.57
C LYS A 96 -1.07 7.19 23.16
N VAL A 97 -1.63 8.39 23.30
CA VAL A 97 -0.92 9.65 23.10
C VAL A 97 0.01 9.94 24.29
N ASP A 98 -0.44 9.60 25.51
CA ASP A 98 0.27 9.81 26.76
C ASP A 98 0.45 8.47 27.51
N ARG A 99 1.59 8.26 28.19
CA ARG A 99 1.90 7.02 28.93
C ARG A 99 1.17 6.90 30.29
N GLY A 100 0.13 7.69 30.53
CA GLY A 100 -0.64 7.70 31.78
C GLY A 100 -1.71 6.60 31.82
N ILE A 101 -2.07 6.11 33.02
CA ILE A 101 -3.16 5.15 33.25
C ILE A 101 -4.52 5.86 33.48
N LYS A 102 -4.50 7.17 33.76
CA LYS A 102 -5.70 8.01 33.94
C LYS A 102 -5.74 9.05 32.82
N ASP A 103 -6.94 9.28 32.29
CA ASP A 103 -7.20 10.24 31.19
C ASP A 103 -6.38 9.94 29.93
N THR A 104 -6.19 8.64 29.63
CA THR A 104 -5.43 8.17 28.47
C THR A 104 -6.12 8.63 27.20
N LYS A 105 -5.49 9.55 26.47
CA LYS A 105 -5.97 9.92 25.14
C LYS A 105 -5.51 8.88 24.13
N TRP A 106 -6.42 8.48 23.27
CA TRP A 106 -6.16 7.52 22.20
C TRP A 106 -6.16 8.22 20.84
N LYS A 107 -5.20 7.84 20.00
CA LYS A 107 -5.13 8.27 18.59
C LYS A 107 -5.43 7.09 17.70
N ARG A 108 -6.48 7.22 16.87
CA ARG A 108 -6.80 6.27 15.80
C ARG A 108 -5.80 6.43 14.67
N GLN A 109 -5.34 5.31 14.13
CA GLN A 109 -4.55 5.25 12.91
C GLN A 109 -5.15 4.13 12.04
N VAL A 110 -5.54 4.45 10.81
CA VAL A 110 -5.94 3.43 9.84
C VAL A 110 -4.66 2.83 9.32
N LEU A 111 -4.51 1.52 9.48
CA LEU A 111 -3.41 0.77 8.92
C LEU A 111 -3.73 0.40 7.48
N ASP A 112 -4.95 -0.08 7.23
CA ASP A 112 -5.36 -0.62 5.95
C ASP A 112 -6.82 -0.35 5.59
N VAL A 113 -7.09 -0.35 4.29
CA VAL A 113 -8.44 -0.40 3.74
C VAL A 113 -8.51 -1.53 2.71
N TYR A 114 -9.37 -2.50 2.98
CA TYR A 114 -9.65 -3.65 2.12
C TYR A 114 -10.92 -3.39 1.29
N GLY A 115 -11.20 -4.26 0.33
CA GLY A 115 -12.50 -4.30 -0.33
C GLY A 115 -12.44 -3.98 -1.82
N THR A 116 -13.58 -4.20 -2.46
CA THR A 116 -13.80 -3.94 -3.88
C THR A 116 -13.96 -2.44 -4.14
N PRO A 117 -13.82 -1.96 -5.39
CA PRO A 117 -14.16 -0.57 -5.73
C PRO A 117 -15.58 -0.18 -5.28
N ALA A 118 -16.54 -1.10 -5.35
CA ALA A 118 -17.90 -0.90 -4.85
C ALA A 118 -17.92 -0.72 -3.32
N GLN A 119 -17.23 -1.58 -2.57
CA GLN A 119 -17.14 -1.47 -1.11
C GLN A 119 -16.42 -0.21 -0.65
N LEU A 120 -15.40 0.24 -1.38
CA LEU A 120 -14.74 1.53 -1.12
C LEU A 120 -15.68 2.72 -1.37
N GLN A 121 -16.60 2.58 -2.32
CA GLN A 121 -17.73 3.49 -2.53
C GLN A 121 -18.91 3.22 -1.59
N LYS A 122 -18.71 2.34 -0.60
CA LYS A 122 -19.70 2.00 0.42
C LYS A 122 -20.96 1.33 -0.14
N THR A 123 -20.86 0.65 -1.29
CA THR A 123 -21.92 -0.21 -1.83
C THR A 123 -21.56 -1.69 -1.59
N GLY A 124 -22.35 -2.39 -0.75
CA GLY A 124 -22.05 -3.75 -0.28
C GLY A 124 -21.30 -3.78 1.06
N ASP A 125 -20.99 -4.95 1.59
CA ASP A 125 -20.28 -5.15 2.87
C ASP A 125 -18.81 -5.51 2.64
N GLY A 126 -17.91 -5.00 3.47
CA GLY A 126 -16.49 -5.26 3.38
C GLY A 126 -16.11 -6.69 3.80
N PRO A 127 -14.87 -7.11 3.51
CA PRO A 127 -14.46 -8.50 3.70
C PRO A 127 -14.08 -8.86 5.13
N GLY A 128 -13.84 -7.89 6.00
CA GLY A 128 -13.39 -8.14 7.37
C GLY A 128 -14.52 -8.57 8.29
N HIS A 129 -14.22 -9.44 9.26
CA HIS A 129 -15.23 -9.82 10.26
C HIS A 129 -14.74 -9.92 11.71
N TYR A 130 -13.48 -10.28 11.91
CA TYR A 130 -13.01 -10.57 13.26
C TYR A 130 -11.55 -10.17 13.44
N ILE A 131 -11.22 -9.64 14.62
CA ILE A 131 -9.86 -9.34 15.05
C ILE A 131 -9.60 -10.05 16.38
N VAL A 132 -8.38 -10.52 16.56
CA VAL A 132 -7.90 -11.07 17.83
C VAL A 132 -6.42 -10.73 18.03
N CYS A 133 -6.06 -10.33 19.24
CA CYS A 133 -4.67 -10.10 19.62
C CYS A 133 -4.07 -11.32 20.34
N GLY A 134 -2.76 -11.51 20.19
CA GLY A 134 -1.99 -12.50 20.93
C GLY A 134 -0.51 -12.51 20.55
N ASP A 135 0.33 -12.90 21.49
CA ASP A 135 1.76 -13.15 21.32
C ASP A 135 1.99 -14.44 20.51
N PHE A 136 1.93 -14.33 19.18
CA PHE A 136 2.01 -15.48 18.29
C PHE A 136 3.46 -15.91 18.06
N ASP A 137 4.44 -15.00 18.12
CA ASP A 137 5.85 -15.34 17.95
C ASP A 137 6.65 -15.51 19.26
N GLY A 138 6.02 -15.23 20.40
CA GLY A 138 6.59 -15.45 21.72
C GLY A 138 7.59 -14.39 22.15
N ASP A 139 7.62 -13.21 21.52
CA ASP A 139 8.51 -12.11 21.89
C ASP A 139 8.01 -11.29 23.10
N GLY A 140 6.76 -11.49 23.52
CA GLY A 140 6.12 -10.82 24.65
C GLY A 140 5.35 -9.54 24.28
N GLU A 141 5.23 -9.25 23.00
CA GLU A 141 4.32 -8.27 22.43
C GLU A 141 3.21 -9.01 21.67
N ASP A 142 1.97 -8.55 21.82
CA ASP A 142 0.89 -9.15 21.05
C ASP A 142 0.98 -8.66 19.59
N GLU A 143 0.84 -9.59 18.66
CA GLU A 143 0.39 -9.31 17.32
C GLU A 143 -1.13 -9.30 17.26
N PHE A 144 -1.70 -8.99 16.09
CA PHE A 144 -3.11 -9.23 15.87
C PHE A 144 -3.38 -9.90 14.53
N LEU A 145 -4.44 -10.70 14.51
CA LEU A 145 -4.93 -11.36 13.32
C LEU A 145 -6.24 -10.71 12.89
N LEU A 146 -6.40 -10.51 11.59
CA LEU A 146 -7.64 -10.10 10.95
C LEU A 146 -8.20 -11.27 10.14
N SER A 147 -9.46 -11.61 10.37
CA SER A 147 -10.21 -12.58 9.59
C SER A 147 -10.94 -11.88 8.45
N LEU A 148 -10.61 -12.27 7.21
CA LEU A 148 -11.25 -11.83 5.98
C LEU A 148 -12.09 -12.99 5.44
N PHE A 149 -13.41 -12.80 5.34
CA PHE A 149 -14.29 -13.87 4.83
C PHE A 149 -14.48 -13.85 3.32
N GLY A 150 -14.27 -12.71 2.67
CA GLY A 150 -14.56 -12.50 1.25
C GLY A 150 -15.41 -11.25 1.01
N PRO A 151 -15.42 -10.72 -0.21
CA PRO A 151 -16.20 -9.53 -0.53
C PRO A 151 -17.70 -9.86 -0.70
N VAL A 152 -18.56 -8.91 -0.34
CA VAL A 152 -20.00 -8.92 -0.59
C VAL A 152 -20.38 -7.63 -1.31
N ASP A 153 -20.53 -7.70 -2.63
CA ASP A 153 -20.96 -6.55 -3.44
C ASP A 153 -22.46 -6.58 -3.69
N ARG A 154 -23.05 -5.39 -3.79
CA ARG A 154 -24.48 -5.22 -4.06
C ARG A 154 -24.72 -4.20 -5.14
N ASP A 155 -25.74 -4.42 -5.96
CA ASP A 155 -26.22 -3.43 -6.93
C ASP A 155 -27.06 -2.32 -6.24
N ASP A 156 -27.53 -1.35 -7.02
CA ASP A 156 -28.37 -0.25 -6.54
C ASP A 156 -29.71 -0.71 -5.94
N ASN A 157 -30.15 -1.94 -6.23
CA ASN A 157 -31.35 -2.55 -5.66
C ASN A 157 -31.05 -3.36 -4.38
N GLY A 158 -29.79 -3.45 -3.97
CA GLY A 158 -29.33 -4.22 -2.82
C GLY A 158 -29.13 -5.72 -3.10
N GLU A 159 -29.24 -6.15 -4.36
CA GLU A 159 -29.08 -7.54 -4.77
C GLU A 159 -27.59 -7.92 -4.87
N LEU A 160 -27.26 -9.16 -4.52
CA LEU A 160 -25.88 -9.65 -4.53
C LEU A 160 -25.33 -9.66 -5.96
N VAL A 161 -24.15 -9.06 -6.14
CA VAL A 161 -23.40 -9.08 -7.39
C VAL A 161 -22.26 -10.07 -7.25
N PRO A 162 -22.08 -11.02 -8.20
CA PRO A 162 -20.92 -11.88 -8.21
C PRO A 162 -19.64 -11.05 -8.30
N VAL A 163 -18.76 -11.19 -7.31
CA VAL A 163 -17.44 -10.56 -7.35
C VAL A 163 -16.51 -11.49 -8.12
N SER A 164 -16.34 -11.21 -9.41
CA SER A 164 -15.33 -11.91 -10.22
C SER A 164 -13.98 -11.22 -10.04
N LEU A 165 -13.00 -12.00 -9.57
CA LEU A 165 -11.58 -11.72 -9.74
C LEU A 165 -11.12 -10.41 -9.07
N LEU A 166 -10.93 -10.42 -7.76
CA LEU A 166 -10.21 -9.36 -7.02
C LEU A 166 -9.00 -10.00 -6.33
N PRO A 167 -8.07 -9.22 -5.74
CA PRO A 167 -7.05 -9.81 -4.87
C PRO A 167 -7.76 -10.68 -3.83
N SER A 168 -7.09 -11.66 -3.24
CA SER A 168 -7.68 -12.50 -2.20
C SER A 168 -8.15 -11.63 -1.02
N LEU A 169 -9.41 -11.17 -1.06
CA LEU A 169 -10.11 -10.48 0.02
C LEU A 169 -10.66 -11.51 1.03
N LYS A 170 -10.04 -12.70 1.05
CA LYS A 170 -10.29 -13.83 1.95
C LYS A 170 -8.98 -14.16 2.65
N GLY A 171 -9.05 -14.80 3.81
CA GLY A 171 -7.86 -15.26 4.48
C GLY A 171 -7.71 -14.77 5.91
N ILE A 172 -6.49 -14.95 6.41
CA ILE A 172 -6.07 -14.42 7.70
C ILE A 172 -4.86 -13.54 7.47
N MET A 173 -5.01 -12.25 7.80
CA MET A 173 -3.90 -11.31 7.81
C MET A 173 -3.28 -11.31 9.20
N TYR A 174 -1.96 -11.37 9.24
CA TYR A 174 -1.13 -11.25 10.42
C TYR A 174 -0.54 -9.85 10.47
N TYR A 175 -0.65 -9.18 11.60
CA TYR A 175 -0.10 -7.86 11.81
C TYR A 175 0.86 -7.85 13.00
N LYS A 176 2.10 -7.43 12.76
CA LYS A 176 3.12 -7.29 13.80
C LYS A 176 3.37 -5.83 14.12
N ALA A 177 3.28 -5.46 15.40
CA ALA A 177 3.72 -4.15 15.86
C ALA A 177 5.24 -4.05 15.74
N ILE A 178 5.72 -3.05 14.99
CA ILE A 178 7.15 -2.75 14.87
C ILE A 178 7.51 -1.67 15.89
N ASP A 179 6.72 -0.61 15.89
CA ASP A 179 6.77 0.46 16.88
C ASP A 179 5.34 0.97 17.05
N SER A 180 4.61 0.36 17.99
CA SER A 180 3.22 0.71 18.27
C SER A 180 3.05 2.18 18.69
N SER A 181 4.08 2.78 19.33
CA SER A 181 4.04 4.19 19.72
C SER A 181 4.07 5.15 18.53
N LYS A 182 4.70 4.71 17.42
CA LYS A 182 4.74 5.42 16.14
C LYS A 182 3.67 4.93 15.16
N GLY A 183 2.91 3.90 15.52
CA GLY A 183 1.92 3.25 14.64
C GLY A 183 2.56 2.49 13.47
N LEU A 184 3.75 1.93 13.65
CA LEU A 184 4.41 1.12 12.63
C LEU A 184 4.00 -0.34 12.78
N PHE A 185 3.47 -0.91 11.72
CA PHE A 185 3.07 -2.31 11.66
C PHE A 185 3.58 -2.96 10.38
N ALA A 186 4.00 -4.21 10.48
CA ALA A 186 4.14 -5.12 9.36
C ALA A 186 2.82 -5.86 9.15
N LYS A 187 2.53 -6.27 7.92
CA LYS A 187 1.41 -7.17 7.65
C LYS A 187 1.79 -8.22 6.61
N TRP A 188 1.30 -9.44 6.77
CA TRP A 188 1.38 -10.49 5.75
C TRP A 188 0.23 -11.48 5.90
N ARG A 189 -0.07 -12.22 4.83
CA ARG A 189 -1.12 -13.24 4.84
C ARG A 189 -0.57 -14.59 5.28
N ILE A 190 -1.33 -15.28 6.15
CA ILE A 190 -0.95 -16.62 6.65
C ILE A 190 -1.94 -17.72 6.25
N ALA A 191 -3.07 -17.35 5.64
CA ALA A 191 -4.10 -18.23 5.09
C ALA A 191 -4.86 -17.51 3.98
N GLU A 192 -5.26 -18.23 2.94
CA GLU A 192 -5.93 -17.70 1.74
C GLU A 192 -7.45 -17.98 1.74
N GLU A 193 -7.87 -19.01 2.47
CA GLU A 193 -9.27 -19.40 2.54
C GLU A 193 -10.13 -18.43 3.36
N SER A 194 -11.44 -18.42 3.10
CA SER A 194 -12.40 -17.62 3.88
C SER A 194 -12.23 -17.88 5.38
N SER A 195 -12.16 -16.79 6.16
CA SER A 195 -12.06 -16.80 7.62
C SER A 195 -13.11 -15.88 8.22
N ALA A 196 -14.06 -16.45 8.96
CA ALA A 196 -15.05 -15.70 9.72
C ALA A 196 -14.54 -15.37 11.13
N ARG A 197 -13.95 -16.35 11.80
CA ARG A 197 -13.64 -16.24 13.23
C ARG A 197 -12.46 -17.10 13.58
N ILE A 198 -11.60 -16.56 14.43
CA ILE A 198 -10.41 -17.23 14.92
C ILE A 198 -10.59 -17.63 16.37
N ALA A 199 -10.25 -18.88 16.68
CA ALA A 199 -9.97 -19.36 18.02
C ALA A 199 -8.47 -19.57 18.16
N VAL A 200 -7.89 -19.07 19.25
CA VAL A 200 -6.45 -19.14 19.53
C VAL A 200 -6.19 -20.12 20.67
N GLY A 201 -5.16 -20.96 20.58
CA GLY A 201 -4.76 -21.87 21.65
C GLY A 201 -3.58 -22.74 21.26
N ASN A 202 -2.94 -23.39 22.24
CA ASN A 202 -1.87 -24.36 22.00
C ASN A 202 -2.46 -25.71 21.58
N PHE A 203 -2.99 -25.78 20.35
CA PHE A 203 -3.68 -26.96 19.81
C PHE A 203 -2.69 -28.04 19.36
N GLY A 204 -1.49 -27.66 18.92
CA GLY A 204 -0.39 -28.54 18.52
C GLY A 204 0.46 -29.05 19.68
N GLY A 205 0.31 -28.48 20.88
CA GLY A 205 1.02 -28.92 22.09
C GLY A 205 2.50 -28.49 22.16
N ASN A 206 2.96 -27.60 21.27
CA ASN A 206 4.34 -27.11 21.21
C ASN A 206 4.60 -25.87 22.09
N GLY A 207 3.55 -25.31 22.70
CA GLY A 207 3.64 -24.11 23.54
C GLY A 207 3.37 -22.80 22.80
N ASN A 208 3.27 -22.85 21.46
CA ASN A 208 2.93 -21.68 20.65
C ASN A 208 1.41 -21.47 20.60
N LEU A 209 0.99 -20.28 20.20
CA LEU A 209 -0.42 -19.98 19.94
C LEU A 209 -0.78 -20.42 18.53
N ASP A 210 -1.47 -21.55 18.39
CA ASP A 210 -2.06 -22.00 17.13
C ASP A 210 -3.43 -21.35 16.88
N ILE A 211 -3.88 -21.45 15.63
CA ILE A 211 -5.08 -20.77 15.13
C ILE A 211 -6.04 -21.83 14.59
N ILE A 212 -7.28 -21.82 15.04
CA ILE A 212 -8.40 -22.49 14.35
C ILE A 212 -9.26 -21.42 13.72
N SER A 213 -9.54 -21.55 12.43
CA SER A 213 -10.49 -20.69 11.71
C SER A 213 -11.64 -21.50 11.13
N ILE A 214 -12.78 -20.83 10.94
CA ILE A 214 -13.95 -21.36 10.25
C ILE A 214 -14.34 -20.42 9.11
N SER A 215 -14.66 -20.96 7.94
CA SER A 215 -15.17 -20.17 6.81
C SER A 215 -16.49 -19.48 7.14
N TYR A 216 -16.71 -18.30 6.57
CA TYR A 216 -17.99 -17.62 6.71
C TYR A 216 -18.99 -18.21 5.72
N ASN A 217 -20.11 -18.71 6.21
CA ASN A 217 -21.15 -19.27 5.36
C ASN A 217 -22.52 -19.03 5.99
N VAL A 218 -23.15 -17.94 5.60
CA VAL A 218 -24.46 -17.51 6.07
C VAL A 218 -25.38 -17.35 4.86
N ALA A 219 -26.40 -18.19 4.81
CA ALA A 219 -27.38 -18.23 3.73
C ALA A 219 -27.97 -16.84 3.46
N ARG A 220 -28.08 -16.47 2.17
CA ARG A 220 -28.61 -15.18 1.71
C ARG A 220 -27.82 -13.95 2.16
N TYR A 221 -26.59 -14.14 2.63
CA TYR A 221 -25.67 -13.05 2.94
C TYR A 221 -24.35 -13.25 2.21
N TYR A 222 -23.58 -14.27 2.61
CA TYR A 222 -22.33 -14.68 1.99
C TYR A 222 -22.21 -16.18 2.17
N GLU A 223 -22.11 -16.91 1.07
CA GLU A 223 -22.06 -18.37 1.08
C GLU A 223 -20.73 -18.84 0.49
N GLU A 224 -19.79 -19.21 1.37
CA GLU A 224 -18.52 -19.81 0.92
C GLU A 224 -18.82 -21.14 0.20
N PRO A 225 -18.34 -21.34 -1.05
CA PRO A 225 -18.68 -22.54 -1.82
C PRO A 225 -18.28 -23.85 -1.14
N ASN A 226 -17.16 -23.85 -0.44
CA ASN A 226 -16.62 -25.02 0.27
C ASN A 226 -16.25 -24.61 1.70
N PRO A 227 -17.22 -24.48 2.62
CA PRO A 227 -16.94 -23.97 3.96
C PRO A 227 -16.20 -25.03 4.78
N VAL A 228 -15.11 -24.65 5.43
CA VAL A 228 -14.23 -25.57 6.16
C VAL A 228 -13.87 -24.99 7.54
N VAL A 229 -13.45 -25.87 8.45
CA VAL A 229 -12.74 -25.49 9.68
C VAL A 229 -11.28 -25.91 9.52
N THR A 230 -10.35 -24.96 9.55
CA THR A 230 -8.92 -25.21 9.38
C THR A 230 -8.17 -25.01 10.70
N LEU A 231 -7.22 -25.88 11.00
CA LEU A 231 -6.21 -25.68 12.05
C LEU A 231 -4.89 -25.26 11.38
N HIS A 232 -4.40 -24.08 11.74
CA HIS A 232 -3.10 -23.56 11.34
C HIS A 232 -2.14 -23.68 12.53
N LEU A 233 -1.18 -24.59 12.39
CA LEU A 233 -0.13 -24.75 13.40
C LEU A 233 0.90 -23.62 13.28
N ASN A 234 1.14 -22.94 14.39
CA ASN A 234 2.00 -21.78 14.42
C ASN A 234 3.47 -22.20 14.51
N LYS A 235 4.21 -21.80 13.48
CA LYS A 235 5.65 -22.04 13.31
C LYS A 235 6.45 -20.74 13.20
N THR A 236 5.83 -19.60 13.52
CA THR A 236 6.49 -18.29 13.44
C THR A 236 7.75 -18.31 14.32
N PRO A 237 8.92 -18.02 13.75
CA PRO A 237 10.14 -17.95 14.53
C PRO A 237 10.11 -16.73 15.43
N LYS A 238 10.63 -16.88 16.66
CA LYS A 238 10.79 -15.74 17.56
C LYS A 238 11.74 -14.70 16.92
N PRO A 239 11.31 -13.44 16.72
CA PRO A 239 12.12 -12.43 16.08
C PRO A 239 13.31 -12.02 16.95
N LYS A 240 14.28 -11.36 16.33
CA LYS A 240 15.32 -10.61 17.05
C LYS A 240 14.76 -9.25 17.43
N ALA A 241 15.13 -8.73 18.59
CA ALA A 241 14.73 -7.38 18.99
C ALA A 241 15.09 -6.36 17.91
N GLN A 242 14.10 -5.66 17.37
CA GLN A 242 14.29 -4.66 16.33
C GLN A 242 14.70 -3.30 16.90
N VAL A 243 15.52 -2.57 16.13
CA VAL A 243 15.91 -1.19 16.43
C VAL A 243 15.06 -0.25 15.58
N THR A 244 14.02 0.34 16.16
CA THR A 244 13.07 1.26 15.49
C THR A 244 13.55 2.72 15.45
N ALA A 245 14.80 2.95 15.87
CA ALA A 245 15.45 4.25 15.83
C ALA A 245 16.08 4.57 14.45
N ASN A 246 16.04 3.63 13.51
CA ASN A 246 16.60 3.79 12.18
C ASN A 246 15.74 4.75 11.34
N PRO A 247 16.36 5.70 10.60
CA PRO A 247 15.67 6.54 9.62
C PRO A 247 15.00 5.80 8.46
N ILE A 248 15.48 4.60 8.13
CA ILE A 248 14.86 3.70 7.16
C ILE A 248 14.41 2.45 7.91
N VAL A 249 13.10 2.18 7.89
CA VAL A 249 12.50 1.02 8.57
C VAL A 249 11.89 0.08 7.51
N PRO A 250 12.58 -1.01 7.15
CA PRO A 250 12.02 -2.04 6.27
C PRO A 250 10.94 -2.86 6.99
N THR A 251 9.86 -3.14 6.28
CA THR A 251 8.74 -3.96 6.73
C THR A 251 8.08 -4.67 5.53
N VAL A 252 7.05 -5.47 5.79
CA VAL A 252 6.30 -6.20 4.76
C VAL A 252 4.87 -5.70 4.69
N TRP A 253 4.35 -5.68 3.47
CA TRP A 253 2.98 -5.34 3.14
C TRP A 253 2.36 -6.42 2.26
N ASP A 254 1.75 -7.42 2.90
CA ASP A 254 1.23 -8.61 2.23
C ASP A 254 2.36 -9.37 1.49
N ASN A 255 2.35 -9.35 0.16
CA ASN A 255 3.37 -9.95 -0.71
C ASN A 255 4.38 -8.93 -1.26
N GLU A 256 4.41 -7.71 -0.71
CA GLU A 256 5.26 -6.61 -1.14
C GLU A 256 6.17 -6.10 -0.02
N GLY A 257 7.26 -5.44 -0.39
CA GLY A 257 8.06 -4.68 0.56
C GLY A 257 7.36 -3.38 0.94
N LEU A 258 7.52 -2.93 2.17
CA LEU A 258 7.13 -1.58 2.59
C LEU A 258 8.29 -0.95 3.35
N VAL A 259 8.58 0.30 3.04
CA VAL A 259 9.67 1.05 3.66
C VAL A 259 9.12 2.34 4.25
N TYR A 260 9.29 2.50 5.55
CA TYR A 260 9.05 3.79 6.20
C TYR A 260 10.34 4.61 6.21
N LEU A 261 10.25 5.86 5.75
CA LEU A 261 11.38 6.76 5.53
C LEU A 261 11.22 8.03 6.36
N SER A 262 12.20 8.35 7.21
CA SER A 262 12.29 9.66 7.86
C SER A 262 12.33 10.79 6.83
N LEU A 263 11.86 11.98 7.21
CA LEU A 263 12.08 13.15 6.38
C LEU A 263 13.59 13.44 6.33
N PRO A 264 14.16 13.87 5.19
CA PRO A 264 15.60 14.06 5.09
C PRO A 264 16.16 15.10 6.08
N LYS A 265 15.36 16.12 6.42
CA LYS A 265 15.71 17.10 7.47
C LYS A 265 15.86 16.52 8.88
N GLU A 266 15.36 15.32 9.13
CA GLU A 266 15.41 14.63 10.43
C GLU A 266 16.64 13.71 10.55
N VAL A 267 17.37 13.49 9.46
CA VAL A 267 18.57 12.64 9.45
C VAL A 267 19.83 13.48 9.51
N SER A 268 20.88 12.97 10.17
CA SER A 268 22.16 13.67 10.30
C SER A 268 23.20 13.24 9.28
N SER A 269 23.01 12.09 8.64
CA SER A 269 23.88 11.54 7.61
C SER A 269 23.06 10.76 6.60
N SER A 270 23.57 10.62 5.38
CA SER A 270 22.94 9.80 4.36
C SER A 270 22.81 8.34 4.80
N GLN A 271 21.73 7.70 4.38
CA GLN A 271 21.46 6.28 4.61
C GLN A 271 20.91 5.64 3.34
N SER A 272 21.15 4.34 3.18
CA SER A 272 20.71 3.56 2.02
C SER A 272 20.18 2.22 2.47
N LEU A 273 19.21 1.69 1.74
CA LEU A 273 18.64 0.36 1.92
C LEU A 273 18.48 -0.31 0.55
N SER A 274 19.12 -1.48 0.37
CA SER A 274 18.96 -2.32 -0.82
C SER A 274 17.55 -2.91 -0.89
N LEU A 275 16.94 -2.89 -2.07
CA LEU A 275 15.59 -3.36 -2.31
C LEU A 275 15.59 -4.65 -3.14
N ILE A 276 16.08 -4.56 -4.38
CA ILE A 276 16.00 -5.64 -5.35
C ILE A 276 17.10 -5.47 -6.39
N GLU A 277 17.56 -6.57 -6.96
CA GLU A 277 18.30 -6.59 -8.22
C GLU A 277 17.36 -7.06 -9.33
N VAL A 278 17.24 -6.29 -10.40
CA VAL A 278 16.36 -6.60 -11.53
C VAL A 278 17.00 -6.07 -12.81
N ALA A 279 16.99 -6.88 -13.88
CA ALA A 279 17.48 -6.47 -15.19
C ALA A 279 18.91 -5.88 -15.14
N ASN A 280 19.81 -6.53 -14.38
CA ASN A 280 21.19 -6.09 -14.16
C ASN A 280 21.37 -4.78 -13.37
N TYR A 281 20.32 -4.25 -12.73
CA TYR A 281 20.41 -3.09 -11.85
C TYR A 281 20.13 -3.48 -10.40
N ALA A 282 21.01 -3.06 -9.50
CA ALA A 282 20.78 -3.08 -8.06
C ALA A 282 20.05 -1.80 -7.65
N LEU A 283 18.81 -1.94 -7.18
CA LEU A 283 17.98 -0.84 -6.74
C LEU A 283 18.09 -0.64 -5.23
N SER A 284 18.28 0.61 -4.82
CA SER A 284 18.27 1.01 -3.42
C SER A 284 17.49 2.30 -3.20
N VAL A 285 16.90 2.45 -2.02
CA VAL A 285 16.31 3.72 -1.58
C VAL A 285 17.27 4.41 -0.61
N GLU A 286 17.50 5.70 -0.84
CA GLU A 286 18.46 6.50 -0.09
C GLU A 286 17.81 7.76 0.48
N ILE A 287 18.18 8.13 1.71
CA ILE A 287 17.82 9.40 2.35
C ILE A 287 19.08 10.26 2.45
N HIS A 288 18.99 11.50 1.98
CA HIS A 288 20.08 12.46 1.94
C HIS A 288 19.71 13.74 2.69
N PRO A 289 20.40 14.11 3.79
CA PRO A 289 20.08 15.31 4.54
C PRO A 289 20.29 16.58 3.71
N PRO A 290 19.71 17.72 4.16
CA PRO A 290 19.81 18.97 3.43
C PRO A 290 21.25 19.38 3.09
N GLY A 291 21.48 19.75 1.83
CA GLY A 291 22.77 20.19 1.30
C GLY A 291 23.84 19.10 1.18
N SER A 292 23.50 17.83 1.45
CA SER A 292 24.45 16.72 1.32
C SER A 292 24.85 16.47 -0.14
N LYS A 293 26.04 15.88 -0.31
CA LYS A 293 26.60 15.51 -1.61
C LYS A 293 26.41 14.02 -1.83
N MET A 294 26.12 13.66 -3.07
CA MET A 294 25.80 12.30 -3.48
C MET A 294 26.80 11.89 -4.57
N PRO A 295 27.84 11.12 -4.28
CA PRO A 295 28.66 10.53 -5.31
C PRO A 295 27.79 9.69 -6.25
N ILE A 296 28.07 9.75 -7.54
CA ILE A 296 27.36 9.00 -8.57
C ILE A 296 28.34 8.68 -9.70
N ASP A 297 28.24 7.47 -10.25
CA ASP A 297 28.93 7.11 -11.49
C ASP A 297 28.03 7.39 -12.71
N THR A 298 28.63 7.61 -13.89
CA THR A 298 27.91 8.11 -15.08
C THR A 298 26.86 7.15 -15.65
N ASP A 299 26.92 5.88 -15.26
CA ASP A 299 26.02 4.80 -15.64
C ASP A 299 24.97 4.47 -14.57
N GLU A 300 24.99 5.17 -13.42
CA GLU A 300 23.95 5.02 -12.39
C GLU A 300 22.73 5.90 -12.68
N GLY A 301 21.53 5.34 -12.53
CA GLY A 301 20.27 6.08 -12.59
C GLY A 301 19.88 6.64 -11.22
N ILE A 302 19.38 7.88 -11.19
CA ILE A 302 18.79 8.51 -10.00
C ILE A 302 17.39 9.00 -10.31
N ARG A 303 16.44 8.56 -9.48
CA ARG A 303 15.07 9.04 -9.48
C ARG A 303 14.70 9.62 -8.13
N VAL A 304 14.23 10.86 -8.11
CA VAL A 304 13.82 11.53 -6.87
C VAL A 304 12.44 11.03 -6.44
N LEU A 305 12.31 10.64 -5.17
CA LEU A 305 11.04 10.26 -4.56
C LEU A 305 10.44 11.36 -3.69
N TYR A 306 11.30 12.18 -3.06
CA TYR A 306 10.90 13.34 -2.25
C TYR A 306 12.04 14.39 -2.23
N GLY A 307 11.68 15.67 -2.15
CA GLY A 307 12.64 16.78 -2.16
C GLY A 307 13.21 17.02 -3.56
N SER A 308 14.48 17.41 -3.64
CA SER A 308 15.14 17.64 -4.93
C SER A 308 16.62 17.31 -4.90
N VAL A 309 17.16 16.98 -6.08
CA VAL A 309 18.61 16.86 -6.30
C VAL A 309 19.02 17.74 -7.48
N ALA A 310 20.19 18.34 -7.40
CA ALA A 310 20.74 19.19 -8.45
C ALA A 310 22.03 18.62 -9.03
N ASP A 311 22.17 18.75 -10.34
CA ASP A 311 23.36 18.44 -11.13
C ASP A 311 23.61 19.52 -12.19
N THR A 312 24.58 19.30 -13.09
CA THR A 312 24.88 20.18 -14.22
C THR A 312 23.72 20.39 -15.18
N ASN A 313 22.81 19.42 -15.26
CA ASN A 313 21.67 19.41 -16.18
C ASN A 313 20.42 20.08 -15.57
N GLY A 314 20.40 20.31 -14.26
CA GLY A 314 19.41 21.13 -13.57
C GLY A 314 18.97 20.53 -12.24
N ILE A 315 17.75 20.88 -11.83
CA ILE A 315 17.13 20.35 -10.62
C ILE A 315 16.16 19.25 -11.03
N ARG A 316 16.28 18.10 -10.38
CA ARG A 316 15.39 16.94 -10.52
C ARG A 316 14.49 16.87 -9.28
N THR A 317 13.21 16.57 -9.50
CA THR A 317 12.18 16.44 -8.44
C THR A 317 11.33 15.22 -8.72
N ALA A 318 10.47 14.84 -7.78
CA ALA A 318 9.56 13.71 -7.97
C ALA A 318 8.54 13.97 -9.09
N LEU A 319 7.85 15.12 -9.14
CA LEU A 319 6.71 15.29 -10.07
C LEU A 319 6.78 16.49 -11.00
N ARG A 320 7.74 17.42 -10.84
CA ARG A 320 7.84 18.65 -11.65
C ARG A 320 8.70 18.50 -12.90
N GLY A 321 8.76 17.29 -13.44
CA GLY A 321 9.40 17.02 -14.73
C GLY A 321 8.62 17.64 -15.90
N PRO A 322 9.22 17.71 -17.09
CA PRO A 322 8.53 18.16 -18.29
C PRO A 322 7.29 17.29 -18.59
N ALA A 323 6.33 17.84 -19.33
CA ALA A 323 5.18 17.07 -19.79
C ALA A 323 5.55 16.12 -20.94
N PHE A 324 4.78 15.04 -21.10
CA PHE A 324 4.82 14.21 -22.30
C PHE A 324 4.62 15.07 -23.56
N PRO A 325 5.34 14.83 -24.68
CA PRO A 325 6.17 13.65 -25.02
C PRO A 325 7.65 13.77 -24.65
N THR A 326 8.04 14.67 -23.75
CA THR A 326 9.46 14.82 -23.38
C THR A 326 9.96 13.57 -22.66
N ILE A 327 11.21 13.17 -22.91
CA ILE A 327 11.94 12.16 -22.13
C ILE A 327 13.13 12.80 -21.43
N ALA A 328 13.55 12.24 -20.30
CA ALA A 328 14.72 12.67 -19.55
C ALA A 328 15.58 11.48 -19.14
N SER A 329 16.90 11.65 -19.15
CA SER A 329 17.81 10.63 -18.62
C SER A 329 17.74 10.62 -17.10
N THR A 330 17.74 9.43 -16.50
CA THR A 330 17.91 9.24 -15.07
C THR A 330 19.40 9.26 -14.66
N THR A 331 20.33 9.10 -15.60
CA THR A 331 21.77 9.23 -15.35
C THR A 331 22.21 10.68 -15.25
N SER A 332 23.41 10.93 -14.72
CA SER A 332 24.00 12.28 -14.67
C SER A 332 25.38 12.30 -15.31
N ASP A 333 25.71 13.42 -15.96
CA ASP A 333 27.06 13.69 -16.47
C ASP A 333 28.01 14.15 -15.36
N ASP A 334 27.46 14.50 -14.19
CA ASP A 334 28.23 14.84 -12.99
C ASP A 334 28.70 13.59 -12.25
N SER A 335 29.84 13.72 -11.57
CA SER A 335 30.32 12.70 -10.60
C SER A 335 29.75 12.90 -9.19
N THR A 336 28.96 13.95 -8.98
CA THR A 336 28.38 14.25 -7.67
C THR A 336 27.12 15.10 -7.81
N LEU A 337 26.00 14.61 -7.29
CA LEU A 337 24.75 15.37 -7.15
C LEU A 337 24.71 16.09 -5.80
N SER A 338 23.84 17.10 -5.70
CA SER A 338 23.59 17.83 -4.45
C SER A 338 22.13 17.72 -4.05
N ALA A 339 21.85 17.24 -2.84
CA ALA A 339 20.49 17.29 -2.29
C ALA A 339 20.10 18.75 -1.99
N ASP A 340 18.79 19.03 -2.03
CA ASP A 340 18.21 20.33 -1.70
C ASP A 340 18.77 20.89 -0.38
N ALA A 341 19.10 22.17 -0.36
CA ALA A 341 19.75 22.79 0.80
C ALA A 341 18.84 22.92 2.03
N ASP A 342 17.52 22.95 1.83
CA ASP A 342 16.53 23.17 2.88
C ASP A 342 15.78 21.88 3.24
N HIS A 343 15.46 21.05 2.25
CA HIS A 343 14.60 19.88 2.39
C HIS A 343 15.36 18.55 2.35
N GLY A 344 16.56 18.51 1.76
CA GLY A 344 17.27 17.29 1.40
C GLY A 344 16.55 16.49 0.31
N ALA A 345 16.82 15.19 0.22
CA ALA A 345 16.21 14.32 -0.78
C ALA A 345 15.98 12.88 -0.28
N ILE A 346 14.96 12.23 -0.83
CA ILE A 346 14.83 10.78 -0.86
C ILE A 346 14.92 10.36 -2.32
N VAL A 347 15.78 9.39 -2.64
CA VAL A 347 16.01 8.95 -4.02
C VAL A 347 15.94 7.42 -4.14
N LEU A 348 15.53 6.95 -5.31
CA LEU A 348 15.76 5.61 -5.80
C LEU A 348 17.02 5.64 -6.67
N ARG A 349 18.04 4.88 -6.29
CA ARG A 349 19.27 4.69 -7.06
C ARG A 349 19.23 3.35 -7.80
N LEU A 350 19.62 3.38 -9.07
CA LEU A 350 19.75 2.23 -9.96
C LEU A 350 21.24 2.07 -10.29
N THR A 351 21.91 1.12 -9.65
CA THR A 351 23.35 0.89 -9.84
C THR A 351 23.55 -0.32 -10.75
N PRO A 352 24.26 -0.20 -11.89
CA PRO A 352 24.60 -1.34 -12.73
C PRO A 352 25.35 -2.42 -11.94
N ILE A 353 25.00 -3.68 -12.15
CA ILE A 353 25.70 -4.81 -11.56
C ILE A 353 26.87 -5.18 -12.47
N ASN A 354 28.08 -5.12 -11.93
CA ASN A 354 29.28 -5.48 -12.69
C ASN A 354 29.25 -6.96 -13.13
N ASP A 355 29.94 -7.25 -14.23
CA ASP A 355 30.15 -8.60 -14.77
C ASP A 355 28.88 -9.36 -15.20
N THR A 356 27.79 -8.65 -15.55
CA THR A 356 26.59 -9.24 -16.18
C THR A 356 26.62 -9.13 -17.71
N GLU A 357 26.00 -10.09 -18.41
CA GLU A 357 25.79 -9.98 -19.87
C GLU A 357 24.88 -8.79 -20.21
N GLU A 358 25.01 -8.21 -21.41
CA GLU A 358 24.19 -7.08 -21.87
C GLU A 358 22.68 -7.38 -21.74
N GLY A 359 21.91 -6.35 -21.36
CA GLY A 359 20.56 -6.45 -20.81
C GLY A 359 19.44 -6.74 -21.82
N GLU A 360 19.63 -7.68 -22.75
CA GLU A 360 18.58 -8.10 -23.68
C GLU A 360 18.16 -9.55 -23.41
N TRP A 361 16.88 -9.76 -23.06
CA TRP A 361 16.36 -11.07 -22.68
C TRP A 361 15.24 -11.54 -23.62
N ALA A 362 15.34 -12.77 -24.10
CA ALA A 362 14.35 -13.34 -25.03
C ALA A 362 12.95 -13.55 -24.41
N SER A 363 12.83 -13.55 -23.09
CA SER A 363 11.57 -13.76 -22.37
C SER A 363 11.65 -13.28 -20.92
N ALA A 364 10.50 -13.01 -20.30
CA ALA A 364 10.41 -12.52 -18.92
C ALA A 364 11.09 -13.42 -17.88
N ASP A 365 11.08 -14.75 -18.06
CA ASP A 365 11.75 -15.71 -17.15
C ASP A 365 13.28 -15.66 -17.19
N LYS A 366 13.85 -15.00 -18.22
CA LYS A 366 15.30 -14.80 -18.36
C LYS A 366 15.79 -13.49 -17.77
N VAL A 367 14.89 -12.57 -17.46
CA VAL A 367 15.24 -11.32 -16.78
C VAL A 367 15.75 -11.68 -15.38
N PRO A 368 17.00 -11.34 -15.02
CA PRO A 368 17.56 -11.68 -13.73
C PRO A 368 16.84 -10.87 -12.65
N VAL A 369 16.38 -11.58 -11.60
CA VAL A 369 15.72 -10.98 -10.44
C VAL A 369 16.28 -11.60 -9.16
N ARG A 370 16.66 -10.77 -8.20
CA ARG A 370 17.04 -11.17 -6.85
C ARG A 370 16.51 -10.17 -5.83
N THR A 371 15.56 -10.59 -5.01
CA THR A 371 15.12 -9.79 -3.85
C THR A 371 16.24 -9.72 -2.81
N THR A 372 16.80 -8.53 -2.59
CA THR A 372 17.83 -8.27 -1.59
C THR A 372 17.26 -7.68 -0.29
N PHE A 373 15.98 -7.33 -0.31
CA PHE A 373 15.26 -6.75 0.82
C PHE A 373 15.16 -7.74 1.99
N ASP A 374 15.88 -7.47 3.07
CA ASP A 374 15.94 -8.34 4.24
C ASP A 374 14.93 -7.92 5.32
N THR A 375 13.94 -8.77 5.53
CA THR A 375 12.93 -8.61 6.60
C THR A 375 13.05 -9.67 7.69
N SER A 376 14.08 -10.52 7.66
CA SER A 376 14.24 -11.66 8.57
C SER A 376 14.18 -11.27 10.06
N GLY A 377 14.56 -10.03 10.40
CA GLY A 377 14.44 -9.46 11.74
C GLY A 377 13.01 -9.41 12.28
N LEU A 378 11.99 -9.45 11.41
CA LEU A 378 10.56 -9.44 11.75
C LEU A 378 10.00 -10.80 12.14
N GLY A 379 10.78 -11.88 11.99
CA GLY A 379 10.24 -13.24 12.06
C GLY A 379 9.46 -13.65 10.80
N PHE A 380 9.51 -12.82 9.75
CA PHE A 380 8.92 -13.10 8.44
C PHE A 380 9.88 -12.67 7.33
N GLU A 381 10.11 -13.55 6.36
CA GLU A 381 10.91 -13.26 5.17
C GLU A 381 9.98 -13.04 3.99
N LEU A 382 10.07 -11.85 3.38
CA LEU A 382 9.38 -11.54 2.13
C LEU A 382 9.74 -12.62 1.08
N PRO A 383 8.75 -13.33 0.50
CA PRO A 383 9.03 -14.28 -0.57
C PRO A 383 9.76 -13.59 -1.73
N PRO A 384 10.66 -14.31 -2.45
CA PRO A 384 11.30 -13.74 -3.62
C PRO A 384 10.27 -13.19 -4.62
N LEU A 385 10.43 -11.93 -4.96
CA LEU A 385 9.64 -11.27 -5.99
C LEU A 385 9.98 -11.87 -7.35
N LYS A 386 8.97 -12.01 -8.20
CA LYS A 386 9.11 -12.62 -9.52
C LYS A 386 8.08 -12.04 -10.49
N PHE A 387 8.43 -12.03 -11.77
CA PHE A 387 7.48 -11.75 -12.83
C PHE A 387 6.40 -12.83 -12.88
N THR A 388 5.16 -12.40 -12.75
CA THR A 388 3.94 -13.20 -12.91
C THR A 388 3.24 -12.74 -14.17
N LYS A 389 2.82 -13.69 -15.00
CA LYS A 389 2.15 -13.35 -16.24
C LYS A 389 0.85 -12.64 -15.93
N VAL A 390 0.57 -11.56 -16.62
CA VAL A 390 -0.59 -10.72 -16.31
C VAL A 390 -1.88 -11.53 -16.37
N GLU A 391 -2.03 -12.44 -17.34
CA GLU A 391 -3.20 -13.32 -17.44
C GLU A 391 -3.46 -14.21 -16.21
N ASP A 392 -2.45 -14.46 -15.38
CA ASP A 392 -2.55 -15.24 -14.14
C ASP A 392 -2.92 -14.37 -12.92
N LEU A 393 -2.90 -13.04 -13.09
CA LEU A 393 -3.33 -12.09 -12.07
C LEU A 393 -4.84 -11.91 -12.11
N TRP A 394 -5.42 -11.52 -10.98
CA TRP A 394 -6.86 -11.39 -10.86
C TRP A 394 -7.45 -10.37 -11.85
N TRP A 395 -6.73 -9.30 -12.18
CA TRP A 395 -7.15 -8.29 -13.17
C TRP A 395 -6.72 -8.65 -14.61
N GLY A 396 -6.15 -9.83 -14.82
CA GLY A 396 -5.39 -10.21 -16.01
C GLY A 396 -6.16 -10.68 -17.23
N GLU A 397 -7.46 -10.99 -17.08
CA GLU A 397 -8.25 -11.64 -18.13
C GLU A 397 -8.16 -10.97 -19.51
N PRO A 398 -8.21 -9.62 -19.62
CA PRO A 398 -8.08 -8.94 -20.91
C PRO A 398 -6.75 -9.15 -21.64
N PHE A 399 -5.72 -9.62 -20.93
CA PHE A 399 -4.36 -9.81 -21.43
C PHE A 399 -4.01 -11.28 -21.73
N LYS A 400 -5.04 -12.14 -21.82
CA LYS A 400 -4.85 -13.56 -22.07
C LYS A 400 -4.07 -13.83 -23.35
N GLY A 401 -3.05 -14.67 -23.23
CA GLY A 401 -2.16 -15.08 -24.31
C GLY A 401 -1.05 -14.09 -24.64
N LEU A 402 -1.02 -12.90 -24.02
CA LEU A 402 0.01 -11.90 -24.27
C LEU A 402 1.30 -12.20 -23.49
N ASP A 403 2.44 -11.86 -24.07
CA ASP A 403 3.74 -11.90 -23.40
C ASP A 403 3.93 -10.66 -22.52
N PHE A 404 3.05 -10.53 -21.52
CA PHE A 404 2.96 -9.38 -20.63
C PHE A 404 3.00 -9.86 -19.18
N TYR A 405 3.95 -9.34 -18.39
CA TYR A 405 4.19 -9.76 -17.01
C TYR A 405 4.31 -8.55 -16.09
N ASN A 406 3.91 -8.76 -14.85
CA ASN A 406 4.06 -7.81 -13.75
C ASN A 406 4.82 -8.47 -12.61
N MET A 407 5.65 -7.70 -11.94
CA MET A 407 6.25 -8.05 -10.66
C MET A 407 5.93 -6.93 -9.69
N SER A 408 5.19 -7.27 -8.64
CA SER A 408 4.93 -6.39 -7.49
C SER A 408 6.24 -5.95 -6.83
N GLY A 409 6.20 -4.92 -6.00
CA GLY A 409 7.44 -4.33 -5.52
C GLY A 409 7.35 -3.73 -4.13
N PHE A 410 7.48 -2.40 -4.05
CA PHE A 410 7.79 -1.71 -2.81
C PHE A 410 6.90 -0.48 -2.61
N HIS A 411 6.30 -0.39 -1.44
CA HIS A 411 5.64 0.83 -0.96
C HIS A 411 6.64 1.70 -0.21
N PHE A 412 6.61 3.00 -0.45
CA PHE A 412 7.38 3.99 0.30
C PHE A 412 6.43 4.91 1.06
N ARG A 413 6.64 5.06 2.37
CA ARG A 413 5.82 5.93 3.22
C ARG A 413 6.67 6.79 4.14
N CYS A 414 6.20 8.00 4.42
CA CYS A 414 6.82 8.86 5.42
C CYS A 414 6.75 8.22 6.82
N LEU A 415 7.85 8.18 7.56
CA LEU A 415 7.93 7.54 8.88
C LEU A 415 7.08 8.25 9.93
N HIS A 416 6.92 9.57 9.84
CA HIS A 416 6.28 10.36 10.89
C HIS A 416 4.75 10.30 10.82
N ASP A 417 4.16 10.47 9.64
CA ASP A 417 2.71 10.54 9.40
C ASP A 417 2.14 9.39 8.56
N LYS A 418 3.00 8.54 8.00
CA LYS A 418 2.67 7.36 7.19
C LYS A 418 2.03 7.70 5.85
N ILE A 419 2.11 8.95 5.42
CA ILE A 419 1.65 9.38 4.10
C ILE A 419 2.42 8.59 3.04
N HIS A 420 1.69 8.10 2.04
CA HIS A 420 2.25 7.43 0.87
C HIS A 420 3.15 8.38 0.09
N ILE A 421 4.33 7.89 -0.30
CA ILE A 421 5.25 8.60 -1.18
C ILE A 421 5.07 8.06 -2.59
N ALA A 422 5.48 6.82 -2.81
CA ALA A 422 5.34 6.16 -4.09
C ALA A 422 5.16 4.65 -3.90
N HIS A 423 4.56 4.01 -4.88
CA HIS A 423 4.59 2.56 -5.04
C HIS A 423 5.46 2.23 -6.27
N LEU A 424 6.40 1.31 -6.10
CA LEU A 424 7.32 0.83 -7.13
C LEU A 424 6.92 -0.58 -7.54
N GLN A 425 6.73 -0.80 -8.83
CA GLN A 425 6.55 -2.13 -9.42
C GLN A 425 7.27 -2.26 -10.76
N PHE A 426 7.33 -3.47 -11.31
CA PHE A 426 8.09 -3.78 -12.52
C PHE A 426 7.24 -4.53 -13.53
N TRP A 427 7.61 -4.39 -14.79
CA TRP A 427 6.85 -4.90 -15.90
C TRP A 427 7.76 -5.41 -17.01
N THR A 428 7.25 -6.36 -17.79
CA THR A 428 7.89 -6.79 -19.04
C THR A 428 6.88 -6.98 -20.15
N ALA A 429 7.26 -6.66 -21.37
CA ALA A 429 6.42 -6.85 -22.55
C ALA A 429 7.25 -7.39 -23.72
N GLY A 430 6.78 -8.49 -24.33
CA GLY A 430 7.38 -9.06 -25.52
C GLY A 430 7.02 -8.31 -26.80
N THR A 431 7.52 -8.80 -27.93
CA THR A 431 7.36 -8.21 -29.26
C THR A 431 5.93 -7.79 -29.59
N ASN A 432 5.74 -6.52 -29.96
CA ASN A 432 4.49 -5.87 -30.38
C ASN A 432 3.34 -5.94 -29.35
N VAL A 433 3.62 -6.27 -28.09
CA VAL A 433 2.59 -6.34 -27.05
C VAL A 433 2.06 -4.93 -26.71
N ASN A 434 0.74 -4.78 -26.84
CA ASN A 434 0.00 -3.64 -26.29
C ASN A 434 -0.33 -3.94 -24.82
N CYS A 435 0.21 -3.14 -23.89
CA CYS A 435 0.05 -3.36 -22.44
C CYS A 435 -1.29 -2.84 -21.89
N GLY A 436 -2.25 -2.54 -22.77
CA GLY A 436 -3.61 -2.13 -22.41
C GLY A 436 -3.76 -0.62 -22.39
N VAL A 437 -4.73 -0.10 -23.15
CA VAL A 437 -5.05 1.33 -23.17
C VAL A 437 -5.91 1.67 -21.96
N HIS A 438 -5.44 2.57 -21.10
CA HIS A 438 -6.09 2.95 -19.85
C HIS A 438 -5.87 4.43 -19.50
N ASN A 439 -6.51 4.91 -18.42
CA ASN A 439 -6.48 6.33 -18.01
C ASN A 439 -6.62 6.56 -16.49
N HIS A 440 -6.40 5.53 -15.67
CA HIS A 440 -6.45 5.62 -14.19
C HIS A 440 -7.71 6.27 -13.60
N SER A 441 -8.86 6.18 -14.27
CA SER A 441 -10.10 6.89 -13.89
C SER A 441 -10.69 6.56 -12.50
N ASN A 442 -10.08 5.62 -11.79
CA ASN A 442 -10.44 5.17 -10.44
C ASN A 442 -9.26 5.20 -9.45
N GLU A 443 -8.11 5.77 -9.81
CA GLU A 443 -6.88 5.71 -9.01
C GLU A 443 -6.31 7.11 -8.72
N ILE A 444 -5.71 7.31 -7.56
CA ILE A 444 -5.21 8.63 -7.12
C ILE A 444 -3.68 8.56 -7.06
N PHE A 445 -3.03 8.59 -8.23
CA PHE A 445 -1.57 8.68 -8.34
C PHE A 445 -1.09 9.41 -9.60
N GLN A 446 0.15 9.88 -9.53
CA GLN A 446 0.92 10.34 -10.68
C GLN A 446 1.97 9.29 -11.04
N GLU A 447 1.89 8.69 -12.23
CA GLU A 447 2.82 7.63 -12.63
C GLU A 447 3.95 8.13 -13.54
N ILE A 448 5.15 7.58 -13.31
CA ILE A 448 6.32 7.75 -14.16
C ILE A 448 6.98 6.39 -14.36
N HIS A 449 7.33 6.08 -15.60
CA HIS A 449 8.05 4.86 -15.96
C HIS A 449 9.52 5.15 -16.26
N ILE A 450 10.39 4.24 -15.85
CA ILE A 450 11.81 4.22 -16.22
C ILE A 450 12.08 2.90 -16.93
N CYS A 451 12.59 2.98 -18.16
CA CYS A 451 13.00 1.80 -18.90
C CYS A 451 14.32 1.24 -18.31
N LEU A 452 14.34 -0.05 -17.99
CA LEU A 452 15.53 -0.78 -17.56
C LEU A 452 16.18 -1.54 -18.72
N SER A 453 15.39 -1.91 -19.73
CA SER A 453 15.87 -2.50 -20.97
C SER A 453 14.84 -2.29 -22.07
N ALA A 454 15.28 -1.72 -23.19
CA ALA A 454 14.48 -1.55 -24.39
C ALA A 454 14.68 -2.76 -25.32
N GLY A 455 14.43 -3.98 -24.83
CA GLY A 455 14.74 -5.21 -25.56
C GLY A 455 14.01 -5.34 -26.91
N THR A 456 12.85 -4.70 -27.07
CA THR A 456 12.16 -4.66 -28.36
C THR A 456 12.65 -3.55 -29.30
N GLY A 457 13.60 -2.73 -28.85
CA GLY A 457 14.26 -1.65 -29.60
C GLY A 457 13.51 -0.33 -29.55
N ASP A 458 12.25 -0.31 -29.97
CA ASP A 458 11.41 0.89 -30.04
C ASP A 458 10.21 0.88 -29.09
N GLY A 459 10.23 0.03 -28.06
CA GLY A 459 9.23 0.04 -27.00
C GLY A 459 9.20 1.34 -26.19
N GLY A 460 8.02 1.73 -25.70
CA GLY A 460 7.86 2.94 -24.89
C GLY A 460 6.41 3.38 -24.69
N MET A 461 6.22 4.65 -24.34
CA MET A 461 4.89 5.18 -23.98
C MET A 461 4.14 5.72 -25.19
N SER A 462 2.87 5.33 -25.30
CA SER A 462 1.92 5.84 -26.29
C SER A 462 0.78 6.56 -25.59
N ARG A 463 0.43 7.76 -26.06
CA ARG A 463 -0.66 8.60 -25.55
C ARG A 463 -1.64 8.94 -26.66
N LEU A 464 -2.94 8.78 -26.43
CA LEU A 464 -3.97 9.15 -27.39
C LEU A 464 -3.84 10.64 -27.74
N GLN A 465 -3.87 10.98 -29.02
CA GLN A 465 -3.80 12.36 -29.48
C GLN A 465 -5.08 13.12 -29.09
N ASP A 466 -4.93 14.41 -28.76
CA ASP A 466 -6.00 15.28 -28.28
C ASP A 466 -7.23 15.30 -29.22
N GLU A 467 -7.01 15.18 -30.55
CA GLU A 467 -8.09 15.15 -31.55
C GLU A 467 -9.01 13.93 -31.47
N TYR A 468 -8.61 12.87 -30.74
CA TYR A 468 -9.39 11.66 -30.53
C TYR A 468 -9.93 11.52 -29.10
N GLU A 469 -9.76 12.51 -28.21
CA GLU A 469 -10.23 12.44 -26.81
C GLU A 469 -11.74 12.22 -26.68
N ASP A 470 -12.52 12.78 -27.61
CA ASP A 470 -13.98 12.60 -27.68
C ASP A 470 -14.41 11.23 -28.23
N THR A 471 -13.46 10.34 -28.54
CA THR A 471 -13.78 8.96 -28.94
C THR A 471 -14.50 8.27 -27.78
N PRO A 472 -15.64 7.58 -28.04
CA PRO A 472 -16.32 6.83 -26.99
C PRO A 472 -15.38 5.82 -26.31
N PRO A 473 -15.32 5.75 -24.96
CA PRO A 473 -14.39 4.90 -24.22
C PRO A 473 -14.35 3.45 -24.68
N GLU A 474 -15.50 2.88 -25.05
CA GLU A 474 -15.62 1.51 -25.53
C GLU A 474 -14.93 1.23 -26.88
N LYS A 475 -14.54 2.27 -27.62
CA LYS A 475 -13.83 2.17 -28.91
C LYS A 475 -12.36 2.51 -28.82
N ILE A 476 -11.90 2.99 -27.68
CA ILE A 476 -10.51 3.42 -27.49
C ILE A 476 -9.55 2.23 -27.42
N PRO A 477 -9.85 1.11 -26.72
CA PRO A 477 -8.98 -0.06 -26.71
C PRO A 477 -8.68 -0.64 -28.10
N ASP A 478 -9.62 -0.53 -29.04
CA ASP A 478 -9.51 -1.02 -30.42
C ASP A 478 -8.96 0.04 -31.41
N SER A 479 -8.46 1.17 -30.89
CA SER A 479 -7.96 2.24 -31.75
C SER A 479 -6.63 1.90 -32.39
N ASP A 480 -6.49 2.30 -33.65
CA ASP A 480 -5.26 2.15 -34.44
C ASP A 480 -4.10 2.95 -33.82
N GLU A 481 -2.88 2.41 -33.92
CA GLU A 481 -1.66 3.03 -33.38
C GLU A 481 -1.43 4.46 -33.92
N SER A 482 -1.90 4.77 -35.14
CA SER A 482 -1.77 6.12 -35.72
C SER A 482 -2.49 7.22 -34.94
N LYS A 483 -3.41 6.85 -34.04
CA LYS A 483 -4.10 7.79 -33.14
C LYS A 483 -3.32 8.11 -31.87
N PHE A 484 -2.17 7.48 -31.67
CA PHE A 484 -1.34 7.67 -30.49
C PHE A 484 -0.06 8.41 -30.87
N ASP A 485 0.32 9.38 -30.04
CA ASP A 485 1.68 9.90 -30.00
C ASP A 485 2.54 8.86 -29.27
N HIS A 486 3.55 8.31 -29.94
CA HIS A 486 4.43 7.30 -29.39
C HIS A 486 5.85 7.86 -29.18
N ILE A 487 6.42 7.60 -28.01
CA ILE A 487 7.82 7.86 -27.71
C ILE A 487 8.52 6.56 -27.29
N PRO A 488 9.53 6.10 -28.04
CA PRO A 488 10.43 5.06 -27.57
C PRO A 488 11.14 5.54 -26.29
N LEU A 489 11.29 4.64 -25.32
CA LEU A 489 11.94 4.96 -24.05
C LEU A 489 13.26 4.17 -23.93
N PRO A 490 14.42 4.81 -24.14
CA PRO A 490 15.71 4.15 -24.00
C PRO A 490 15.98 3.70 -22.57
N GLU A 491 16.91 2.75 -22.41
CA GLU A 491 17.42 2.31 -21.11
C GLU A 491 17.86 3.50 -20.24
N LEU A 492 17.44 3.48 -18.96
CA LEU A 492 17.63 4.54 -17.97
C LEU A 492 17.03 5.91 -18.33
N TYR A 493 16.07 5.97 -19.26
CA TYR A 493 15.25 7.16 -19.46
C TYR A 493 13.88 7.02 -18.81
N GLU A 494 13.35 8.17 -18.38
CA GLU A 494 11.97 8.35 -17.97
C GLU A 494 11.19 9.22 -18.97
N HIS A 495 9.88 9.00 -19.05
CA HIS A 495 9.01 9.92 -19.77
C HIS A 495 8.52 11.05 -18.87
N GLY A 496 8.12 12.17 -19.48
CA GLY A 496 7.46 13.28 -18.82
C GLY A 496 6.04 12.93 -18.36
N GLY A 497 5.46 13.78 -17.51
CA GLY A 497 4.13 13.51 -16.94
C GLY A 497 3.05 13.43 -18.02
N LEU A 498 2.31 12.31 -18.02
CA LEU A 498 1.23 12.01 -18.98
C LEU A 498 -0.10 12.67 -18.61
N TRP A 499 -0.34 12.91 -17.33
CA TRP A 499 -1.57 13.51 -16.81
C TRP A 499 -1.80 14.93 -17.32
N TYR A 500 -3.05 15.36 -17.34
CA TYR A 500 -3.39 16.74 -17.66
C TYR A 500 -2.91 17.68 -16.57
N ARG A 501 -2.36 18.83 -16.97
CA ARG A 501 -1.87 19.86 -16.06
C ARG A 501 -2.63 21.16 -16.26
N ASP A 502 -2.83 21.90 -15.17
CA ASP A 502 -3.43 23.21 -15.23
C ASP A 502 -2.40 24.31 -15.56
N SER A 503 -2.82 25.58 -15.54
CA SER A 503 -1.94 26.71 -15.84
C SER A 503 -0.80 26.94 -14.83
N TYR A 504 -0.81 26.23 -13.69
CA TYR A 504 0.22 26.26 -12.66
C TYR A 504 1.11 25.01 -12.68
N ASP A 505 0.96 24.16 -13.71
CA ASP A 505 1.64 22.87 -13.85
C ASP A 505 1.22 21.82 -12.79
N GLU A 506 0.09 22.06 -12.11
CA GLU A 506 -0.48 21.11 -11.14
C GLU A 506 -1.36 20.07 -11.86
N ALA A 507 -1.41 18.85 -11.34
CA ALA A 507 -2.23 17.79 -11.89
C ALA A 507 -3.73 18.14 -11.80
N VAL A 508 -4.43 18.07 -12.94
CA VAL A 508 -5.88 18.27 -12.99
C VAL A 508 -6.56 17.07 -12.35
N ARG A 509 -7.50 17.35 -11.44
CA ARG A 509 -8.28 16.31 -10.74
C ARG A 509 -9.73 16.31 -11.18
N GLY A 510 -10.25 15.11 -11.41
CA GLY A 510 -11.62 14.85 -11.82
C GLY A 510 -12.56 14.59 -10.65
N LYS A 511 -13.60 13.78 -10.93
CA LYS A 511 -14.53 13.30 -9.90
C LYS A 511 -13.77 12.42 -8.89
N ASN A 512 -14.14 12.54 -7.61
CA ASN A 512 -13.52 11.79 -6.51
C ASN A 512 -12.01 12.04 -6.32
N ASP A 513 -11.51 13.20 -6.77
CA ASP A 513 -10.11 13.62 -6.62
C ASP A 513 -9.08 12.77 -7.37
N VAL A 514 -9.53 11.96 -8.32
CA VAL A 514 -8.71 11.17 -9.24
C VAL A 514 -7.91 12.08 -10.17
N VAL A 515 -6.63 11.77 -10.38
CA VAL A 515 -5.76 12.47 -11.34
C VAL A 515 -6.26 12.17 -12.75
N ASN A 516 -6.47 13.21 -13.56
CA ASN A 516 -7.02 13.05 -14.89
C ASN A 516 -5.91 12.74 -15.91
N TYR A 517 -6.03 11.60 -16.60
CA TYR A 517 -5.12 11.18 -17.65
C TYR A 517 -5.81 11.13 -19.01
N PRO A 518 -5.09 11.46 -20.09
CA PRO A 518 -5.44 10.96 -21.42
C PRO A 518 -5.32 9.44 -21.46
N TRP A 519 -5.96 8.80 -22.43
CA TRP A 519 -5.78 7.38 -22.66
C TRP A 519 -4.34 7.09 -23.11
N HIS A 520 -3.68 6.14 -22.48
CA HIS A 520 -2.28 5.82 -22.74
C HIS A 520 -1.97 4.35 -22.48
N LYS A 521 -0.77 3.92 -22.86
CA LYS A 521 -0.25 2.56 -22.67
C LYS A 521 1.27 2.53 -22.82
N TRP A 522 1.89 1.48 -22.31
CA TRP A 522 3.15 0.99 -22.88
C TRP A 522 2.87 0.19 -24.15
N GLN A 523 3.59 0.51 -25.22
CA GLN A 523 3.58 -0.24 -26.47
C GLN A 523 4.97 -0.82 -26.69
N ALA A 524 5.07 -2.14 -26.66
CA ALA A 524 6.31 -2.82 -26.99
C ALA A 524 6.59 -2.77 -28.49
N GLY A 525 7.87 -2.70 -28.82
CA GLY A 525 8.41 -2.58 -30.16
C GLY A 525 8.48 -3.90 -30.93
N SER A 526 9.20 -3.88 -32.06
CA SER A 526 9.23 -5.01 -33.01
C SER A 526 10.38 -6.01 -32.82
N GLY A 527 11.31 -5.75 -31.91
CA GLY A 527 12.44 -6.62 -31.57
C GLY A 527 12.03 -7.93 -30.90
N SER A 528 12.92 -8.94 -30.92
CA SER A 528 12.64 -10.32 -30.48
C SER A 528 12.82 -10.58 -28.98
N ASN A 529 13.26 -9.58 -28.22
CA ASN A 529 13.47 -9.67 -26.78
C ASN A 529 12.30 -8.99 -26.04
N VAL A 530 12.36 -8.92 -24.72
CA VAL A 530 11.35 -8.25 -23.90
C VAL A 530 11.83 -6.87 -23.48
N ASP A 531 10.92 -5.91 -23.47
CA ASP A 531 11.11 -4.68 -22.72
C ASP A 531 11.06 -4.98 -21.22
N VAL A 532 11.82 -4.25 -20.43
CA VAL A 532 11.74 -4.27 -18.97
C VAL A 532 11.70 -2.83 -18.48
N TRP A 533 10.71 -2.50 -17.65
CA TRP A 533 10.62 -1.17 -17.05
C TRP A 533 10.10 -1.24 -15.62
N LEU A 534 10.32 -0.17 -14.89
CA LEU A 534 9.69 0.05 -13.60
C LEU A 534 8.65 1.16 -13.71
N ALA A 535 7.62 1.09 -12.87
CA ALA A 535 6.60 2.11 -12.69
C ALA A 535 6.70 2.67 -11.26
N LEU A 536 6.63 3.98 -11.13
CA LEU A 536 6.53 4.69 -9.86
C LEU A 536 5.22 5.45 -9.79
N GLU A 537 4.33 5.01 -8.90
CA GLU A 537 3.02 5.59 -8.65
C GLU A 537 3.09 6.53 -7.45
N PHE A 538 3.29 7.81 -7.71
CA PHE A 538 3.45 8.83 -6.69
C PHE A 538 2.11 9.27 -6.12
N ASN A 539 2.10 9.54 -4.82
CA ASN A 539 1.03 10.33 -4.22
C ASN A 539 1.04 11.75 -4.82
N PRO A 540 -0.07 12.20 -5.44
CA PRO A 540 -0.11 13.46 -6.18
C PRO A 540 -0.11 14.69 -5.27
N ASP A 541 -0.24 14.51 -3.95
CA ASP A 541 -0.20 15.59 -2.95
C ASP A 541 1.19 15.79 -2.32
N LEU A 542 2.21 15.02 -2.74
CA LEU A 542 3.57 15.10 -2.18
C LEU A 542 4.15 16.52 -2.25
N ASP A 543 4.04 17.17 -3.40
CA ASP A 543 4.59 18.50 -3.65
C ASP A 543 3.79 19.63 -2.95
N LEU A 544 2.53 19.37 -2.57
CA LEU A 544 1.70 20.31 -1.83
C LEU A 544 2.07 20.33 -0.34
N ALA A 545 2.67 19.26 0.17
CA ALA A 545 3.06 19.12 1.57
C ALA A 545 4.17 20.11 1.96
N ASP A 546 5.12 20.43 1.05
CA ASP A 546 6.21 21.39 1.33
C ASP A 546 5.72 22.83 1.54
N ASN A 547 4.59 23.21 0.93
CA ASN A 547 3.94 24.51 1.18
C ASN A 547 3.05 24.52 2.43
N SER A 548 2.71 23.35 2.98
CA SER A 548 1.66 23.21 4.00
C SER A 548 2.12 23.31 5.45
N PHE A 549 3.44 23.24 5.73
CA PHE A 549 3.98 23.40 7.09
C PHE A 549 3.72 24.79 7.70
N ALA A 550 3.22 25.76 6.91
CA ALA A 550 2.78 27.08 7.37
C ALA A 550 1.24 27.24 7.53
N GLN A 551 0.39 26.27 7.18
CA GLN A 551 -1.08 26.48 7.12
C GLN A 551 -1.99 25.35 7.66
N VAL A 552 -1.49 24.35 8.40
CA VAL A 552 -2.36 23.31 9.00
C VAL A 552 -3.19 23.80 10.21
N ALA A 553 -3.19 25.11 10.48
CA ALA A 553 -4.21 25.75 11.31
C ALA A 553 -5.13 26.63 10.45
N GLY A 554 -6.02 26.05 9.63
CA GLY A 554 -7.15 26.85 9.11
C GLY A 554 -7.81 26.52 7.77
N ARG A 555 -7.54 25.40 7.10
CA ARG A 555 -8.36 25.02 5.93
C ARG A 555 -9.50 24.08 6.33
N LEU A 556 -10.60 24.69 6.78
CA LEU A 556 -11.94 24.12 6.64
C LEU A 556 -12.24 23.95 5.13
N PRO A 557 -12.94 22.88 4.71
CA PRO A 557 -13.33 22.71 3.31
C PRO A 557 -14.27 23.85 2.87
N VAL A 558 -13.85 24.60 1.86
CA VAL A 558 -14.59 25.76 1.34
C VAL A 558 -15.66 25.32 0.34
N ARG A 559 -16.91 25.52 0.77
CA ARG A 559 -18.10 25.95 0.01
C ARG A 559 -18.33 25.37 -1.39
N ARG A 560 -19.31 24.47 -1.46
CA ARG A 560 -20.18 24.28 -2.64
C ARG A 560 -20.72 25.64 -3.10
N ARG A 561 -20.43 26.04 -4.34
CA ARG A 561 -21.22 27.06 -5.03
C ARG A 561 -22.45 26.38 -5.63
N HIS A 562 -23.62 26.79 -5.15
CA HIS A 562 -24.85 26.69 -5.92
C HIS A 562 -24.69 27.44 -7.25
N GLN A 563 -25.18 26.85 -8.35
CA GLN A 563 -25.98 27.57 -9.34
C GLN A 563 -26.62 26.59 -10.33
N PHE A 564 -27.97 26.64 -10.31
CA PHE A 564 -29.02 26.18 -11.24
C PHE A 564 -29.08 24.73 -11.69
#